data_AF-A0AAQ0H087-F1
#
_entry.id   AF-A0AAQ0H087-F1
#
_cell.length_a   1.000
_cell.length_b   1.000
_cell.length_c   1.000
_cell.angle_alpha   90.00
_cell.angle_beta   90.00
_cell.angle_gamma   90.00
#
_symmetry.space_group_name_H-M   'P 1'
#
loop_
_entity.id
_entity.type
_entity.pdbx_description
1 polymer ?
#
loop_
_entity_poly.entity_id
_entity_poly.type
_entity_poly.pdbx_seq_one_letter_code
_entity_poly.pdbx_strand_id
1 'polypeptide(L)'
;MKKTKRILTALLPLFRPSWWKKNWQRVAWHFSLAILAFFVCFRFIPVPFSAYMAQQKIGHLLQLDFSYSIKYDWVSLDEISPNMQLAVIAAEDQKFPHHWGFDFEAIQKAFKFNEKSHRTRGASTISQQTAKNLVLWHGQSWFRKGLEVPTTALMEIFWSKERILEVYLNIAEFGNGIFGVEAASRYYFKKSAKNLTQSEAALLAAVLPNPIIYKVNKPSALVRKKQSWIMGQMNGLGLNYLKEM
;
A
#
# COMPACT_ATOMS: atom_id res chain seq x y z
N MET A 1 -15.76 -10.56 41.05
CA MET A 1 -14.69 -11.56 41.30
C MET A 1 -14.83 -12.91 40.57
N LYS A 2 -16.02 -13.55 40.48
CA LYS A 2 -16.16 -14.88 39.83
C LYS A 2 -15.91 -14.89 38.30
N LYS A 3 -16.28 -13.83 37.57
CA LYS A 3 -16.07 -13.71 36.11
C LYS A 3 -14.59 -13.61 35.73
N THR A 4 -13.82 -12.81 36.49
CA THR A 4 -12.36 -12.62 36.30
C THR A 4 -11.58 -13.92 36.52
N LYS A 5 -11.90 -14.68 37.57
CA LYS A 5 -11.28 -16.00 37.82
C LYS A 5 -11.58 -16.98 36.67
N ARG A 6 -12.79 -16.99 36.12
CA ARG A 6 -13.21 -17.91 35.04
C ARG A 6 -12.46 -17.64 33.72
N ILE A 7 -12.23 -16.37 33.39
CA ILE A 7 -11.44 -15.96 32.21
C ILE A 7 -9.96 -16.35 32.40
N LEU A 8 -9.38 -16.04 33.57
CA LEU A 8 -8.00 -16.45 33.90
C LEU A 8 -7.83 -17.97 33.82
N THR A 9 -8.82 -18.75 34.29
CA THR A 9 -8.77 -20.22 34.22
C THR A 9 -8.87 -20.75 32.78
N ALA A 10 -9.61 -20.06 31.90
CA ALA A 10 -9.72 -20.42 30.48
C ALA A 10 -8.45 -20.10 29.67
N LEU A 11 -7.67 -19.11 30.11
CA LEU A 11 -6.44 -18.66 29.44
C LEU A 11 -5.17 -19.37 29.96
N LEU A 12 -5.19 -19.93 31.18
CA LEU A 12 -4.11 -20.74 31.77
C LEU A 12 -3.50 -21.83 30.87
N PRO A 13 -4.27 -22.53 30.00
CA PRO A 13 -3.70 -23.51 29.08
C PRO A 13 -2.80 -22.89 28.01
N LEU A 14 -3.06 -21.66 27.57
CA LEU A 14 -2.27 -20.95 26.54
C LEU A 14 -0.82 -20.71 26.97
N PHE A 15 -0.56 -20.70 28.28
CA PHE A 15 0.77 -20.49 28.86
C PHE A 15 1.54 -21.79 29.10
N ARG A 16 0.97 -22.97 28.77
CA ARG A 16 1.65 -24.27 28.91
C ARG A 16 2.28 -24.71 27.57
N PRO A 17 3.60 -25.02 27.53
CA PRO A 17 4.25 -25.52 26.31
C PRO A 17 3.61 -26.77 25.71
N SER A 18 3.03 -27.64 26.54
CA SER A 18 2.32 -28.86 26.12
C SER A 18 1.00 -28.58 25.39
N TRP A 19 0.34 -27.45 25.69
CA TRP A 19 -0.88 -27.05 24.99
C TRP A 19 -0.56 -26.64 23.55
N TRP A 20 0.51 -25.88 23.34
CA TRP A 20 0.97 -25.50 22.00
C TRP A 20 1.39 -26.71 21.18
N LYS A 21 2.15 -27.66 21.76
CA LYS A 21 2.48 -28.92 21.07
C LYS A 21 1.23 -29.69 20.59
N LYS A 22 0.14 -29.65 21.37
CA LYS A 22 -1.11 -30.37 21.05
C LYS A 22 -2.06 -29.60 20.12
N ASN A 23 -2.01 -28.26 20.10
CA ASN A 23 -3.01 -27.44 19.41
C ASN A 23 -2.45 -26.56 18.29
N TRP A 24 -1.14 -26.58 18.00
CA TRP A 24 -0.53 -25.70 16.99
C TRP A 24 -1.20 -25.83 15.61
N GLN A 25 -1.59 -27.04 15.20
CA GLN A 25 -2.29 -27.28 13.93
C GLN A 25 -3.63 -26.56 13.87
N ARG A 26 -4.40 -26.57 14.97
CA ARG A 26 -5.70 -25.86 15.03
C ARG A 26 -5.49 -24.35 15.02
N VAL A 27 -4.49 -23.86 15.76
CA VAL A 27 -4.15 -22.43 15.76
C VAL A 27 -3.73 -21.98 14.37
N ALA A 28 -2.84 -22.74 13.71
CA ALA A 28 -2.41 -22.48 12.34
C ALA A 28 -3.59 -22.51 11.36
N TRP A 29 -4.48 -23.50 11.48
CA TRP A 29 -5.69 -23.60 10.66
C TRP A 29 -6.61 -22.37 10.80
N HIS A 30 -6.95 -21.97 12.03
CA HIS A 30 -7.77 -20.79 12.27
C HIS A 30 -7.09 -19.50 11.80
N PHE A 31 -5.77 -19.39 11.95
CA PHE A 31 -5.01 -18.25 11.46
C PHE A 31 -5.04 -18.18 9.92
N SER A 32 -4.83 -19.30 9.22
CA SER A 32 -4.94 -19.37 7.76
C SER A 32 -6.35 -19.03 7.28
N LEU A 33 -7.40 -19.54 7.96
CA LEU A 33 -8.78 -19.17 7.66
C LEU A 33 -9.05 -17.68 7.87
N ALA A 34 -8.48 -17.07 8.91
CA ALA A 34 -8.62 -15.64 9.16
C ALA A 34 -7.94 -14.80 8.07
N ILE A 35 -6.74 -15.19 7.60
CA ILE A 35 -6.06 -14.54 6.47
C ILE A 35 -6.90 -14.67 5.19
N LEU A 36 -7.41 -15.86 4.92
CA LEU A 36 -8.24 -16.09 3.75
C LEU A 36 -9.52 -15.23 3.81
N ALA A 37 -10.20 -15.24 4.94
CA ALA A 37 -11.38 -14.43 5.18
C ALA A 37 -11.08 -12.93 5.03
N PHE A 38 -9.91 -12.46 5.50
CA PHE A 38 -9.48 -11.08 5.32
C PHE A 38 -9.42 -10.69 3.83
N PHE A 39 -8.73 -11.47 3.01
CA PHE A 39 -8.61 -11.18 1.57
C PHE A 39 -9.97 -11.30 0.86
N VAL A 40 -10.78 -12.29 1.18
CA VAL A 40 -12.10 -12.45 0.57
C VAL A 40 -13.04 -11.30 0.96
N CYS A 41 -13.06 -10.88 2.22
CA CYS A 41 -13.90 -9.76 2.67
C CYS A 41 -13.47 -8.44 2.03
N PHE A 42 -12.19 -8.07 2.15
CA PHE A 42 -11.66 -6.81 1.64
C PHE A 42 -11.49 -6.78 0.12
N ARG A 43 -11.87 -7.84 -0.59
CA ARG A 43 -12.13 -7.81 -2.04
C ARG A 43 -13.30 -6.89 -2.37
N PHE A 44 -14.33 -6.85 -1.51
CA PHE A 44 -15.62 -6.21 -1.83
C PHE A 44 -15.93 -4.98 -0.99
N ILE A 45 -15.35 -4.85 0.20
CA ILE A 45 -15.65 -3.75 1.12
C ILE A 45 -14.47 -2.79 1.25
N PRO A 46 -14.70 -1.50 1.48
CA PRO A 46 -13.64 -0.54 1.80
C PRO A 46 -12.73 -1.03 2.92
N VAL A 47 -11.43 -0.80 2.77
CA VAL A 47 -10.48 -1.03 3.86
C VAL A 47 -10.62 0.15 4.82
N PRO A 48 -10.97 -0.03 6.10
CA PRO A 48 -11.15 1.09 7.01
C PRO A 48 -9.82 1.70 7.45
N PHE A 49 -8.75 0.90 7.45
CA PHE A 49 -7.44 1.29 7.97
C PHE A 49 -6.35 0.32 7.51
N SER A 50 -5.13 0.80 7.28
CA SER A 50 -3.98 -0.03 6.90
C SER A 50 -3.01 -0.24 8.07
N ALA A 51 -2.22 -1.33 8.00
CA ALA A 51 -1.17 -1.58 8.98
C ALA A 51 -0.12 -0.44 9.03
N TYR A 52 0.18 0.20 7.91
CA TYR A 52 1.08 1.35 7.89
C TYR A 52 0.49 2.58 8.59
N MET A 53 -0.80 2.87 8.42
CA MET A 53 -1.48 3.93 9.18
C MET A 53 -1.43 3.65 10.70
N ALA A 54 -1.60 2.38 11.10
CA ALA A 54 -1.51 1.96 12.50
C ALA A 54 -0.11 2.19 13.06
N GLN A 55 0.91 1.81 12.30
CA GLN A 55 2.30 2.04 12.69
C GLN A 55 2.60 3.52 12.88
N GLN A 56 2.18 4.39 11.95
CA GLN A 56 2.43 5.83 12.06
C GLN A 56 1.75 6.40 13.31
N LYS A 57 0.48 6.05 13.55
CA LYS A 57 -0.26 6.52 14.73
C LYS A 57 0.38 6.07 16.04
N ILE A 58 0.82 4.81 16.11
CA ILE A 58 1.50 4.26 17.30
C ILE A 58 2.89 4.91 17.47
N GLY A 59 3.64 5.10 16.37
CA GLY A 59 4.96 5.72 16.39
C GLY A 59 4.93 7.14 16.96
N HIS A 60 3.98 7.97 16.51
CA HIS A 60 3.79 9.32 17.04
C HIS A 60 3.31 9.31 18.50
N LEU A 61 2.40 8.39 18.87
CA LEU A 61 1.95 8.23 20.25
C LEU A 61 3.10 7.89 21.21
N LEU A 62 3.99 6.97 20.81
CA LEU A 62 5.18 6.59 21.59
C LEU A 62 6.18 7.74 21.73
N GLN A 63 6.20 8.69 20.79
CA GLN A 63 6.99 9.92 20.85
C GLN A 63 6.29 11.05 21.60
N LEU A 64 5.12 10.79 22.20
CA LEU A 64 4.28 11.77 22.89
C LEU A 64 3.80 12.91 21.98
N ASP A 65 3.77 12.69 20.67
CA ASP A 65 3.18 13.62 19.70
C ASP A 65 1.68 13.31 19.52
N PHE A 66 0.88 13.90 20.41
CA PHE A 66 -0.58 13.79 20.36
C PHE A 66 -1.23 14.71 19.30
N SER A 67 -0.43 15.54 18.61
CA SER A 67 -0.92 16.44 17.56
C SER A 67 -1.06 15.73 16.21
N TYR A 68 -0.39 14.60 16.03
CA TYR A 68 -0.45 13.80 14.81
C TYR A 68 -1.87 13.29 14.56
N SER A 69 -2.40 13.62 13.38
CA SER A 69 -3.71 13.16 12.92
C SER A 69 -3.61 12.56 11.54
N ILE A 70 -4.35 11.48 11.33
CA ILE A 70 -4.48 10.83 10.02
C ILE A 70 -5.71 11.42 9.34
N LYS A 71 -5.48 12.01 8.16
CA LYS A 71 -6.52 12.39 7.21
C LYS A 71 -6.66 11.25 6.21
N TYR A 72 -7.84 10.66 6.20
CA TYR A 72 -8.15 9.49 5.40
C TYR A 72 -9.61 9.56 4.96
N ASP A 73 -9.84 9.33 3.68
CA ASP A 73 -11.18 9.25 3.11
C ASP A 73 -11.15 8.22 1.97
N TRP A 74 -12.04 7.23 2.03
CA TRP A 74 -12.09 6.16 1.05
C TRP A 74 -13.02 6.54 -0.10
N VAL A 75 -12.55 6.36 -1.33
CA VAL A 75 -13.35 6.47 -2.55
C VAL A 75 -13.17 5.24 -3.43
N SER A 76 -14.23 4.84 -4.12
CA SER A 76 -14.16 3.77 -5.12
C SER A 76 -13.37 4.21 -6.35
N LEU A 77 -12.85 3.25 -7.12
CA LEU A 77 -11.94 3.51 -8.24
C LEU A 77 -12.59 4.39 -9.32
N ASP A 78 -13.88 4.23 -9.56
CA ASP A 78 -14.68 5.01 -10.51
C ASP A 78 -14.87 6.49 -10.08
N GLU A 79 -14.73 6.78 -8.78
CA GLU A 79 -14.69 8.14 -8.24
C GLU A 79 -13.25 8.70 -8.17
N ILE A 80 -12.26 7.97 -8.69
CA ILE A 80 -10.88 8.45 -8.87
C ILE A 80 -10.64 8.75 -10.35
N SER A 81 -10.10 9.95 -10.63
CA SER A 81 -9.75 10.36 -11.99
C SER A 81 -8.93 9.29 -12.72
N PRO A 82 -9.30 8.88 -13.96
CA PRO A 82 -8.50 7.98 -14.77
C PRO A 82 -7.05 8.47 -14.97
N ASN A 83 -6.83 9.79 -14.92
CA ASN A 83 -5.49 10.35 -14.94
C ASN A 83 -4.68 9.95 -13.71
N MET A 84 -5.29 9.90 -12.52
CA MET A 84 -4.60 9.47 -11.31
C MET A 84 -4.27 7.97 -11.36
N GLN A 85 -5.21 7.15 -11.81
CA GLN A 85 -5.00 5.71 -12.01
C GLN A 85 -3.80 5.47 -12.94
N LEU A 86 -3.81 6.12 -14.12
CA LEU A 86 -2.74 6.01 -15.10
C LEU A 86 -1.42 6.61 -14.60
N ALA A 87 -1.44 7.72 -13.85
CA ALA A 87 -0.23 8.34 -13.34
C ALA A 87 0.54 7.42 -12.37
N VAL A 88 -0.17 6.69 -11.50
CA VAL A 88 0.46 5.73 -10.58
C VAL A 88 1.04 4.55 -11.35
N ILE A 89 0.27 3.95 -12.27
CA ILE A 89 0.77 2.87 -13.13
C ILE A 89 2.02 3.32 -13.90
N ALA A 90 1.95 4.49 -14.54
CA ALA A 90 3.05 5.06 -15.30
C ALA A 90 4.32 5.32 -14.46
N ALA A 91 4.14 5.71 -13.19
CA ALA A 91 5.22 6.12 -12.30
C ALA A 91 5.86 4.97 -11.51
N GLU A 92 5.06 4.00 -11.07
CA GLU A 92 5.46 2.96 -10.13
C GLU A 92 5.57 1.60 -10.79
N ASP A 93 4.70 1.28 -11.77
CA ASP A 93 4.55 -0.09 -12.27
C ASP A 93 3.83 -0.14 -13.63
N GLN A 94 4.54 0.14 -14.72
CA GLN A 94 3.95 0.25 -16.06
C GLN A 94 3.35 -1.07 -16.57
N LYS A 95 3.86 -2.22 -16.09
CA LYS A 95 3.37 -3.54 -16.48
C LYS A 95 2.33 -4.10 -15.51
N PHE A 96 1.79 -3.26 -14.61
CA PHE A 96 0.84 -3.66 -13.59
C PHE A 96 -0.31 -4.57 -14.09
N PRO A 97 -0.94 -4.29 -15.25
CA PRO A 97 -2.00 -5.15 -15.78
C PRO A 97 -1.54 -6.55 -16.20
N HIS A 98 -0.24 -6.74 -16.48
CA HIS A 98 0.26 -7.93 -17.17
C HIS A 98 1.04 -8.93 -16.30
N HIS A 99 1.26 -8.65 -15.02
CA HIS A 99 1.99 -9.55 -14.12
C HIS A 99 1.14 -9.98 -12.93
N TRP A 100 1.51 -11.06 -12.26
CA TRP A 100 0.81 -11.58 -11.07
C TRP A 100 1.52 -11.16 -9.78
N GLY A 101 1.63 -9.84 -9.58
CA GLY A 101 2.27 -9.21 -8.43
C GLY A 101 3.78 -9.04 -8.48
N PHE A 102 4.48 -9.63 -9.45
CA PHE A 102 5.94 -9.52 -9.56
C PHE A 102 6.36 -9.24 -11.00
N ASP A 103 7.07 -8.14 -11.22
CA ASP A 103 7.75 -7.87 -12.49
C ASP A 103 9.20 -8.40 -12.42
N PHE A 104 9.38 -9.64 -12.89
CA PHE A 104 10.68 -10.29 -12.92
C PHE A 104 11.70 -9.57 -13.80
N GLU A 105 11.26 -8.92 -14.88
CA GLU A 105 12.15 -8.13 -15.72
C GLU A 105 12.64 -6.88 -14.98
N ALA A 106 11.75 -6.17 -14.28
CA ALA A 106 12.12 -5.04 -13.46
C ALA A 106 13.08 -5.46 -12.34
N ILE A 107 12.84 -6.60 -11.70
CA ILE A 107 13.73 -7.17 -10.67
C ILE A 107 15.12 -7.44 -11.25
N GLN A 108 15.21 -8.11 -12.40
CA GLN A 108 16.49 -8.40 -13.07
C GLN A 108 17.21 -7.11 -13.49
N LYS A 109 16.50 -6.12 -14.02
CA LYS A 109 17.07 -4.82 -14.41
C LYS A 109 17.58 -4.05 -13.19
N ALA A 110 16.82 -4.04 -12.09
CA ALA A 110 17.24 -3.40 -10.84
C ALA A 110 18.47 -4.09 -10.25
N PHE A 111 18.52 -5.42 -10.27
CA PHE A 111 19.68 -6.19 -9.81
C PHE A 111 20.94 -5.82 -10.60
N LYS A 112 20.90 -5.90 -11.94
CA LYS A 112 22.03 -5.53 -12.81
C LYS A 112 22.47 -4.08 -12.65
N PHE A 113 21.55 -3.17 -12.35
CA PHE A 113 21.87 -1.76 -12.09
C PHE A 113 22.57 -1.59 -10.73
N ASN A 114 22.06 -2.26 -9.69
CA ASN A 114 22.58 -2.15 -8.33
C ASN A 114 23.95 -2.79 -8.17
N GLU A 115 24.28 -3.82 -8.96
CA GLU A 115 25.64 -4.38 -9.01
C GLU A 115 26.70 -3.36 -9.49
N LYS A 116 26.28 -2.41 -10.34
CA LYS A 116 27.18 -1.46 -11.02
C LYS A 116 27.08 -0.04 -10.49
N SER A 117 26.24 0.22 -9.49
CA SER A 117 25.95 1.57 -9.01
C SER A 117 25.90 1.64 -7.49
N HIS A 118 26.46 2.71 -6.93
CA HIS A 118 26.25 3.05 -5.52
C HIS A 118 24.81 3.51 -5.23
N ARG A 119 23.98 3.74 -6.25
CA ARG A 119 22.56 4.09 -6.11
C ARG A 119 21.72 2.82 -6.29
N THR A 120 20.77 2.60 -5.38
CA THR A 120 19.83 1.49 -5.49
C THR A 120 18.59 1.89 -6.29
N ARG A 121 18.16 1.03 -7.20
CA ARG A 121 16.84 1.07 -7.84
C ARG A 121 15.93 0.02 -7.21
N GLY A 122 14.70 0.41 -6.91
CA GLY A 122 13.64 -0.50 -6.53
C GLY A 122 13.03 -1.20 -7.74
N ALA A 123 12.35 -2.32 -7.48
CA ALA A 123 11.57 -3.08 -8.45
C ALA A 123 10.27 -3.61 -7.81
N SER A 124 9.72 -2.88 -6.83
CA SER A 124 8.49 -3.30 -6.15
C SER A 124 7.27 -2.84 -6.93
N THR A 125 6.41 -3.80 -7.30
CA THR A 125 5.15 -3.57 -8.01
C THR A 125 4.12 -2.87 -7.13
N ILE A 126 3.05 -2.34 -7.74
CA ILE A 126 1.91 -1.78 -7.00
C ILE A 126 1.33 -2.83 -6.04
N SER A 127 1.26 -4.09 -6.44
CA SER A 127 0.75 -5.17 -5.60
C SER A 127 1.63 -5.43 -4.38
N GLN A 128 2.95 -5.47 -4.57
CA GLN A 128 3.91 -5.60 -3.47
C GLN A 128 3.82 -4.42 -2.49
N GLN A 129 3.71 -3.21 -3.02
CA GLN A 129 3.56 -2.00 -2.21
C GLN A 129 2.23 -1.99 -1.43
N THR A 130 1.14 -2.46 -2.05
CA THR A 130 -0.18 -2.58 -1.42
C THR A 130 -0.15 -3.62 -0.30
N ALA A 131 0.34 -4.83 -0.55
CA ALA A 131 0.48 -5.87 0.45
C ALA A 131 1.33 -5.41 1.64
N LYS A 132 2.44 -4.71 1.35
CA LYS A 132 3.32 -4.10 2.35
C LYS A 132 2.59 -3.11 3.25
N ASN A 133 1.81 -2.17 2.69
CA ASN A 133 1.20 -1.10 3.46
C ASN A 133 -0.10 -1.54 4.15
N LEU A 134 -0.83 -2.47 3.54
CA LEU A 134 -2.11 -2.97 4.02
C LEU A 134 -1.95 -3.91 5.21
N VAL A 135 -1.12 -4.95 5.06
CA VAL A 135 -1.05 -6.08 6.00
C VAL A 135 0.22 -6.04 6.84
N LEU A 136 1.31 -5.54 6.26
CA LEU A 136 2.62 -5.53 6.91
C LEU A 136 2.94 -4.16 7.50
N TRP A 137 4.04 -4.10 8.22
CA TRP A 137 4.59 -2.86 8.75
C TRP A 137 5.71 -2.33 7.84
N HIS A 138 5.97 -1.05 7.93
CA HIS A 138 7.11 -0.38 7.32
C HIS A 138 8.39 -0.71 8.09
N GLY A 139 9.39 -1.25 7.38
CA GLY A 139 10.72 -1.57 7.94
C GLY A 139 11.55 -2.44 7.00
N GLN A 140 12.88 -2.31 7.00
CA GLN A 140 13.76 -3.11 6.14
C GLN A 140 14.22 -4.38 6.88
N SER A 141 13.34 -5.39 6.95
CA SER A 141 13.68 -6.71 7.46
C SER A 141 13.53 -7.77 6.38
N TRP A 142 14.54 -8.63 6.23
CA TRP A 142 14.50 -9.79 5.33
C TRP A 142 13.36 -10.75 5.65
N PHE A 143 13.06 -10.93 6.94
CA PHE A 143 11.92 -11.73 7.39
C PHE A 143 10.60 -11.16 6.84
N ARG A 144 10.40 -9.84 7.00
CA ARG A 144 9.23 -9.15 6.47
C ARG A 144 9.18 -9.23 4.94
N LYS A 145 10.33 -9.11 4.25
CA LYS A 145 10.37 -9.28 2.79
C LYS A 145 9.98 -10.70 2.36
N GLY A 146 10.29 -11.71 3.17
CA GLY A 146 9.81 -13.08 3.00
C GLY A 146 8.29 -13.22 3.14
N LEU A 147 7.64 -12.46 4.02
CA LEU A 147 6.18 -12.43 4.17
C LEU A 147 5.46 -11.66 3.05
N GLU A 148 6.13 -10.70 2.41
CA GLU A 148 5.58 -9.93 1.30
C GLU A 148 5.21 -10.83 0.12
N VAL A 149 6.00 -11.88 -0.14
CA VAL A 149 5.78 -12.79 -1.28
C VAL A 149 4.44 -13.54 -1.19
N PRO A 150 4.17 -14.35 -0.14
CA PRO A 150 2.90 -15.06 -0.04
C PRO A 150 1.71 -14.10 0.12
N THR A 151 1.89 -12.96 0.79
CA THR A 151 0.83 -11.95 0.94
C THR A 151 0.45 -11.33 -0.40
N THR A 152 1.44 -10.98 -1.23
CA THR A 152 1.20 -10.43 -2.58
C THR A 152 0.55 -11.47 -3.48
N ALA A 153 1.01 -12.72 -3.43
CA ALA A 153 0.42 -13.81 -4.21
C ALA A 153 -1.05 -14.06 -3.82
N LEU A 154 -1.37 -14.13 -2.52
CA LEU A 154 -2.75 -14.26 -2.05
C LEU A 154 -3.62 -13.09 -2.53
N MET A 155 -3.10 -11.86 -2.43
CA MET A 155 -3.82 -10.68 -2.89
C MET A 155 -4.12 -10.75 -4.40
N GLU A 156 -3.16 -11.12 -5.23
CA GLU A 156 -3.34 -11.27 -6.69
C GLU A 156 -4.25 -12.44 -7.08
N ILE A 157 -4.35 -13.48 -6.25
CA ILE A 157 -5.31 -14.57 -6.46
C ILE A 157 -6.73 -14.09 -6.16
N PHE A 158 -6.91 -13.34 -5.07
CA PHE A 158 -8.24 -12.98 -4.59
C PHE A 158 -8.76 -11.66 -5.12
N TRP A 159 -7.92 -10.71 -5.55
CA TRP A 159 -8.32 -9.35 -5.95
C TRP A 159 -8.03 -9.12 -7.42
N SER A 160 -8.94 -8.43 -8.11
CA SER A 160 -8.67 -7.98 -9.48
C SER A 160 -7.67 -6.80 -9.48
N LYS A 161 -7.11 -6.46 -10.64
CA LYS A 161 -6.16 -5.34 -10.76
C LYS A 161 -6.79 -4.01 -10.37
N GLU A 162 -8.04 -3.79 -10.74
CA GLU A 162 -8.79 -2.60 -10.37
C GLU A 162 -8.94 -2.52 -8.85
N ARG A 163 -9.26 -3.65 -8.20
CA ARG A 163 -9.39 -3.68 -6.74
C ARG A 163 -8.07 -3.42 -6.03
N ILE A 164 -6.97 -3.99 -6.54
CA ILE A 164 -5.62 -3.73 -5.99
C ILE A 164 -5.26 -2.25 -6.14
N LEU A 165 -5.49 -1.66 -7.32
CA LEU A 165 -5.21 -0.25 -7.59
C LEU A 165 -6.08 0.68 -6.74
N GLU A 166 -7.36 0.35 -6.56
CA GLU A 166 -8.29 1.08 -5.69
C GLU A 166 -7.76 1.11 -4.25
N VAL A 167 -7.40 -0.05 -3.71
CA VAL A 167 -6.86 -0.15 -2.35
C VAL A 167 -5.54 0.62 -2.25
N TYR A 168 -4.63 0.46 -3.22
CA TYR A 168 -3.37 1.20 -3.27
C TYR A 168 -3.59 2.71 -3.19
N LEU A 169 -4.45 3.26 -4.06
CA LEU A 169 -4.72 4.69 -4.16
C LEU A 169 -5.38 5.24 -2.89
N ASN A 170 -6.13 4.42 -2.17
CA ASN A 170 -6.73 4.80 -0.89
C ASN A 170 -5.74 4.69 0.27
N ILE A 171 -4.81 3.73 0.31
CA ILE A 171 -3.92 3.57 1.46
C ILE A 171 -2.55 4.22 1.30
N ALA A 172 -2.20 4.74 0.12
CA ALA A 172 -0.94 5.43 -0.12
C ALA A 172 -0.85 6.73 0.70
N GLU A 173 0.34 7.03 1.22
CA GLU A 173 0.62 8.29 1.92
C GLU A 173 1.14 9.33 0.90
N PHE A 174 0.49 10.49 0.83
CA PHE A 174 0.86 11.59 -0.08
C PHE A 174 1.53 12.77 0.66
N GLY A 175 1.59 12.69 1.98
CA GLY A 175 2.22 13.66 2.86
C GLY A 175 2.04 13.23 4.31
N ASN A 176 2.71 13.92 5.24
CA ASN A 176 2.67 13.56 6.67
C ASN A 176 1.23 13.44 7.20
N GLY A 177 0.77 12.22 7.45
CA GLY A 177 -0.59 11.95 7.95
C GLY A 177 -1.70 12.13 6.91
N ILE A 178 -1.37 12.24 5.61
CA ILE A 178 -2.35 12.37 4.52
C ILE A 178 -2.34 11.07 3.73
N PHE A 179 -3.35 10.25 3.97
CA PHE A 179 -3.51 8.95 3.35
C PHE A 179 -4.71 8.93 2.40
N GLY A 180 -4.50 8.35 1.23
CA GLY A 180 -5.51 8.24 0.21
C GLY A 180 -5.59 9.44 -0.72
N VAL A 181 -5.88 9.15 -1.98
CA VAL A 181 -5.94 10.15 -3.04
C VAL A 181 -7.03 11.18 -2.80
N GLU A 182 -8.18 10.82 -2.22
CA GLU A 182 -9.25 11.78 -1.93
C GLU A 182 -8.80 12.79 -0.88
N ALA A 183 -8.26 12.32 0.26
CA ALA A 183 -7.72 13.19 1.28
C ALA A 183 -6.59 14.09 0.74
N ALA A 184 -5.70 13.53 -0.11
CA ALA A 184 -4.63 14.28 -0.75
C ALA A 184 -5.16 15.36 -1.71
N SER A 185 -6.13 15.01 -2.57
CA SER A 185 -6.72 15.93 -3.54
C SER A 185 -7.46 17.08 -2.83
N ARG A 186 -8.23 16.77 -1.79
CA ARG A 186 -8.90 17.78 -0.95
C ARG A 186 -7.90 18.66 -0.22
N TYR A 187 -6.80 18.09 0.26
CA TYR A 187 -5.79 18.84 0.99
C TYR A 187 -5.01 19.80 0.08
N TYR A 188 -4.46 19.30 -1.03
CA TYR A 188 -3.55 20.04 -1.89
C TYR A 188 -4.24 20.88 -2.97
N PHE A 189 -5.31 20.38 -3.58
CA PHE A 189 -5.95 21.00 -4.75
C PHE A 189 -7.37 21.47 -4.50
N LYS A 190 -7.90 21.28 -3.27
CA LYS A 190 -9.24 21.71 -2.85
C LYS A 190 -10.37 21.14 -3.72
N LYS A 191 -10.21 19.91 -4.21
CA LYS A 191 -11.21 19.23 -5.05
C LYS A 191 -11.22 17.72 -4.84
N SER A 192 -12.27 17.06 -5.32
CA SER A 192 -12.37 15.60 -5.35
C SER A 192 -11.28 14.98 -6.24
N ALA A 193 -10.81 13.79 -5.87
CA ALA A 193 -9.90 12.96 -6.65
C ALA A 193 -10.43 12.67 -8.06
N LYS A 194 -11.75 12.65 -8.25
CA LYS A 194 -12.40 12.53 -9.57
C LYS A 194 -12.02 13.64 -10.54
N ASN A 195 -11.75 14.83 -10.01
CA ASN A 195 -11.49 16.05 -10.79
C ASN A 195 -9.99 16.38 -10.91
N LEU A 196 -9.12 15.42 -10.60
CA LEU A 196 -7.67 15.57 -10.80
C LEU A 196 -7.35 15.65 -12.30
N THR A 197 -6.63 16.71 -12.68
CA THR A 197 -6.05 16.85 -14.00
C THR A 197 -4.85 15.92 -14.17
N GLN A 198 -4.42 15.69 -15.40
CA GLN A 198 -3.21 14.92 -15.70
C GLN A 198 -1.98 15.44 -14.96
N SER A 199 -1.81 16.76 -14.89
CA SER A 199 -0.65 17.39 -14.24
C SER A 199 -0.66 17.19 -12.72
N GLU A 200 -1.81 17.33 -12.06
CA GLU A 200 -1.94 17.13 -10.62
C GLU A 200 -1.82 15.65 -10.24
N ALA A 201 -2.39 14.75 -11.04
CA ALA A 201 -2.23 13.32 -10.90
C ALA A 201 -0.75 12.90 -10.99
N ALA A 202 -0.03 13.40 -12.00
CA ALA A 202 1.39 13.18 -12.15
C ALA A 202 2.21 13.77 -10.98
N LEU A 203 1.78 14.91 -10.42
CA LEU A 203 2.45 15.50 -9.26
C LEU A 203 2.26 14.66 -7.99
N LEU A 204 1.05 14.15 -7.75
CA LEU A 204 0.77 13.22 -6.65
C LEU A 204 1.58 11.92 -6.80
N ALA A 205 1.62 11.35 -8.00
CA ALA A 205 2.42 10.16 -8.27
C ALA A 205 3.94 10.41 -8.12
N ALA A 206 4.41 11.64 -8.42
CA ALA A 206 5.82 11.99 -8.27
C ALA A 206 6.32 11.97 -6.81
N VAL A 207 5.43 12.19 -5.83
CA VAL A 207 5.83 12.24 -4.41
C VAL A 207 5.79 10.88 -3.70
N LEU A 208 5.08 9.90 -4.24
CA LEU A 208 4.88 8.57 -3.65
C LEU A 208 6.16 7.83 -3.20
N PRO A 209 7.32 7.93 -3.89
CA PRO A 209 8.52 7.22 -3.44
C PRO A 209 9.00 7.67 -2.06
N ASN A 210 8.75 8.93 -1.69
CA ASN A 210 9.08 9.46 -0.38
C ASN A 210 8.22 10.70 -0.05
N PRO A 211 6.98 10.53 0.43
CA PRO A 211 6.03 11.62 0.66
C PRO A 211 6.42 12.54 1.83
N ILE A 212 7.35 12.09 2.68
CA ILE A 212 7.89 12.89 3.78
C ILE A 212 8.91 13.90 3.27
N ILE A 213 9.72 13.54 2.27
CA ILE A 213 10.74 14.42 1.67
C ILE A 213 10.16 15.20 0.47
N TYR A 214 9.43 14.54 -0.41
CA TYR A 214 8.86 15.14 -1.61
C TYR A 214 7.53 15.80 -1.31
N LYS A 215 7.41 17.10 -1.63
CA LYS A 215 6.26 17.93 -1.26
C LYS A 215 5.44 18.31 -2.48
N VAL A 216 4.13 18.09 -2.39
CA VAL A 216 3.16 18.49 -3.43
C VAL A 216 2.96 20.01 -3.46
N ASN A 217 2.86 20.65 -2.29
CA ASN A 217 2.62 22.10 -2.16
C ASN A 217 3.87 22.97 -2.43
N LYS A 218 5.07 22.41 -2.29
CA LYS A 218 6.34 23.07 -2.62
C LYS A 218 7.27 22.10 -3.36
N PRO A 219 6.93 21.73 -4.61
CA PRO A 219 7.67 20.71 -5.34
C PRO A 219 9.03 21.25 -5.76
N SER A 220 10.09 20.50 -5.41
CA SER A 220 11.45 20.81 -5.84
C SER A 220 11.62 20.60 -7.35
N ALA A 221 12.72 21.10 -7.91
CA ALA A 221 13.06 20.85 -9.32
C ALA A 221 13.10 19.35 -9.66
N LEU A 222 13.54 18.50 -8.72
CA LEU A 222 13.53 17.05 -8.88
C LEU A 222 12.10 16.49 -8.99
N VAL A 223 11.18 16.93 -8.12
CA VAL A 223 9.78 16.50 -8.15
C VAL A 223 9.12 16.96 -9.45
N ARG A 224 9.35 18.21 -9.88
CA ARG A 224 8.84 18.71 -11.17
C ARG A 224 9.39 17.94 -12.36
N LYS A 225 10.69 17.60 -12.35
CA LYS A 225 11.29 16.75 -13.40
C LYS A 225 10.63 15.36 -13.44
N LYS A 226 10.39 14.74 -12.27
CA LYS A 226 9.67 13.46 -12.21
C LYS A 226 8.22 13.61 -12.68
N GLN A 227 7.52 14.67 -12.30
CA GLN A 227 6.17 14.98 -12.80
C GLN A 227 6.12 15.06 -14.32
N SER A 228 7.02 15.83 -14.95
CA SER A 228 7.10 15.93 -16.42
C SER A 228 7.40 14.58 -17.07
N TRP A 229 8.30 13.79 -16.46
CA TRP A 229 8.59 12.44 -16.95
C TRP A 229 7.35 11.53 -16.89
N ILE A 230 6.60 11.54 -15.78
CA ILE A 230 5.36 10.78 -15.62
C ILE A 230 4.33 11.20 -16.67
N MET A 231 4.13 12.51 -16.88
CA MET A 231 3.21 12.99 -17.92
C MET A 231 3.59 12.46 -19.32
N GLY A 232 4.88 12.41 -19.63
CA GLY A 232 5.37 11.79 -20.87
C GLY A 232 5.03 10.31 -20.96
N GLN A 233 5.18 9.55 -19.86
CA GLN A 233 4.80 8.13 -19.80
C GLN A 233 3.28 7.94 -19.95
N MET A 234 2.48 8.78 -19.29
CA MET A 234 1.02 8.75 -19.41
C MET A 234 0.57 9.01 -20.86
N ASN A 235 1.21 9.93 -21.56
CA ASN A 235 0.91 10.19 -22.97
C ASN A 235 1.28 9.01 -23.87
N GLY A 236 2.36 8.30 -23.55
CA GLY A 236 2.79 7.10 -24.29
C GLY A 236 1.84 5.90 -24.09
N LEU A 237 1.33 5.71 -22.88
CA LEU A 237 0.37 4.64 -22.56
C LEU A 237 -1.06 4.97 -23.03
N GLY A 238 -1.51 6.20 -22.78
CA GLY A 238 -2.89 6.64 -23.02
C GLY A 238 -3.90 6.05 -22.04
N LEU A 239 -5.07 6.68 -21.91
CA LEU A 239 -6.12 6.24 -20.98
C LEU A 239 -6.74 4.89 -21.34
N ASN A 240 -6.66 4.47 -22.60
CA ASN A 240 -7.14 3.14 -23.03
C ASN A 240 -6.34 2.00 -22.37
N TYR A 241 -5.11 2.26 -21.92
CA TYR A 241 -4.29 1.28 -21.21
C TYR A 241 -4.97 0.75 -19.94
N LEU A 242 -5.84 1.56 -19.32
CA LEU A 242 -6.61 1.14 -18.14
C LEU A 242 -7.61 0.01 -18.43
N LYS A 243 -7.95 -0.25 -19.70
CA LYS A 243 -8.84 -1.36 -20.09
C LYS A 243 -8.15 -2.72 -20.07
N GLU A 244 -6.83 -2.74 -19.88
CA GLU A 244 -6.04 -3.97 -19.83
C GLU A 244 -5.94 -4.57 -18.41
N MET A 245 -6.49 -3.86 -17.41
CA MET A 245 -6.57 -4.30 -16.01
C MET A 245 -7.52 -5.49 -15.82
#